data_AF-A0A944KZY6-F1
#
_entry.id   AF-A0A944KZY6-F1
#
_cell.length_a   1.000
_cell.length_b   1.000
_cell.length_c   1.000
_cell.angle_alpha   90.00
_cell.angle_beta   90.00
_cell.angle_gamma   90.00
#
_symmetry.space_group_name_H-M   'P 1'
#
loop_
_entity.id
_entity.type
_entity.pdbx_description
1 polymer ?
#
loop_
_entity_poly.entity_id
_entity_poly.type
_entity_poly.pdbx_seq_one_letter_code
_entity_poly.pdbx_strand_id
1 'polypeptide(L)'
;MAKAQIILAYSRDAGIVAIAAGEQYPWAHTALEESGFRRGAAGVYALAAEDPDASRATVAELIRCAERHRTSVSTSSRRFIGDAARDIARLLPGQWETQVEIYSHPVWQEDLVPWLWDSDELGRAVQSARIPYAATLTNTSGTTLLLVERPGHQLDYLLGAFAPESLEEGYGDPHAPTSIVLPPFPGQAAKAITEWFLPAYDRAVHARRTAAVADALDRIRTEHDVWTGMVASGRYSDASPLGIDALGAATEQFLDSIWREFRTVLDHAPALLDRCRPAATPWPEDTGALARLAGALGDAETVREGLACGTPLSRPERNTRTWPAVETWLAHGEPFLRQARAATPHQRPALGVSAPPRALPPGRPAPRR
;
A
#
# COMPACT_ATOMS: atom_id res chain seq x y z
N MET A 1 26.68 19.64 4.07
CA MET A 1 26.43 19.38 2.64
C MET A 1 26.85 17.95 2.39
N ALA A 2 25.89 17.08 2.11
CA ALA A 2 26.17 15.68 1.81
C ALA A 2 26.96 15.59 0.49
N LYS A 3 28.18 15.06 0.54
CA LYS A 3 29.06 14.90 -0.62
C LYS A 3 28.49 13.85 -1.59
N ALA A 4 28.88 13.94 -2.86
CA ALA A 4 28.56 12.92 -3.85
C ALA A 4 29.10 11.56 -3.41
N GLN A 5 28.29 10.52 -3.57
CA GLN A 5 28.63 9.15 -3.19
C GLN A 5 28.24 8.17 -4.30
N ILE A 6 29.06 7.15 -4.48
CA ILE A 6 28.81 5.99 -5.32
C ILE A 6 28.83 4.75 -4.42
N ILE A 7 27.79 3.94 -4.50
CA ILE A 7 27.68 2.66 -3.81
C ILE A 7 27.76 1.57 -4.87
N LEU A 8 28.76 0.69 -4.74
CA LEU A 8 28.95 -0.47 -5.60
C LEU A 8 28.36 -1.71 -4.95
N ALA A 9 27.50 -2.44 -5.66
CA ALA A 9 26.93 -3.70 -5.23
C ALA A 9 27.10 -4.75 -6.33
N TYR A 10 27.11 -6.04 -5.95
CA TYR A 10 27.19 -7.11 -6.94
C TYR A 10 25.79 -7.63 -7.29
N SER A 11 25.52 -7.74 -8.59
CA SER A 11 24.36 -8.40 -9.17
C SER A 11 24.79 -9.65 -9.93
N ARG A 12 24.02 -10.73 -9.82
CA ARG A 12 24.26 -11.98 -10.57
C ARG A 12 24.07 -11.80 -12.07
N ASP A 13 23.09 -10.98 -12.45
CA ASP A 13 22.67 -10.82 -13.85
C ASP A 13 23.38 -9.65 -14.52
N ALA A 14 23.67 -8.57 -13.77
CA ALA A 14 24.24 -7.32 -14.31
C ALA A 14 25.73 -7.12 -14.02
N GLY A 15 26.34 -7.94 -13.17
CA GLY A 15 27.73 -7.77 -12.73
C GLY A 15 27.87 -6.72 -11.62
N ILE A 16 28.79 -5.76 -11.78
CA ILE A 16 28.98 -4.70 -10.78
C ILE A 16 27.96 -3.60 -11.05
N VAL A 17 27.06 -3.38 -10.09
CA VAL A 17 26.06 -2.32 -10.10
C VAL A 17 26.58 -1.14 -9.30
N ALA A 18 26.40 0.07 -9.82
CA ALA A 18 26.74 1.31 -9.17
C ALA A 18 25.52 2.22 -9.01
N ILE A 19 25.40 2.80 -7.82
CA ILE A 19 24.28 3.67 -7.44
C ILE A 19 24.86 5.00 -6.98
N ALA A 20 24.50 6.06 -7.70
CA ALA A 20 24.90 7.43 -7.40
C ALA A 20 23.91 8.09 -6.44
N ALA A 21 24.42 8.70 -5.36
CA ALA A 21 23.62 9.35 -4.34
C ALA A 21 24.30 10.61 -3.75
N GLY A 22 23.52 11.40 -3.00
CA GLY A 22 23.94 12.63 -2.32
C GLY A 22 23.34 13.90 -2.95
N GLU A 23 23.47 15.04 -2.27
CA GLU A 23 23.06 16.36 -2.81
C GLU A 23 23.78 16.67 -4.13
N GLN A 24 25.01 16.16 -4.23
CA GLN A 24 25.94 16.35 -5.32
C GLN A 24 25.96 15.13 -6.28
N TYR A 25 24.88 14.36 -6.34
CA TYR A 25 24.81 13.15 -7.18
C TYR A 25 25.11 13.35 -8.68
N PRO A 26 24.93 14.52 -9.34
CA PRO A 26 25.30 14.68 -10.75
C PRO A 26 26.79 14.44 -11.02
N TRP A 27 27.67 14.81 -10.08
CA TRP A 27 29.10 14.54 -10.18
C TRP A 27 29.42 13.03 -10.09
N ALA A 28 28.64 12.28 -9.29
CA ALA A 28 28.74 10.84 -9.23
C ALA A 28 28.30 10.17 -10.55
N HIS A 29 27.26 10.71 -11.22
CA HIS A 29 26.87 10.25 -12.56
C HIS A 29 27.97 10.49 -13.59
N THR A 30 28.55 11.69 -13.63
CA THR A 30 29.65 12.01 -14.54
C THR A 30 30.85 11.09 -14.33
N ALA A 31 31.23 10.81 -13.08
CA ALA A 31 32.32 9.89 -12.78
C ALA A 31 32.04 8.45 -13.28
N LEU A 32 30.80 7.97 -13.15
CA LEU A 32 30.39 6.65 -13.64
C LEU A 32 30.44 6.57 -15.16
N GLU A 33 29.93 7.59 -15.86
CA GLU A 33 29.92 7.64 -17.33
C GLU A 33 31.35 7.74 -17.90
N GLU A 34 32.21 8.58 -17.34
CA GLU A 34 33.62 8.70 -17.74
C GLU A 34 34.41 7.41 -17.53
N SER A 35 34.10 6.67 -16.47
CA SER A 35 34.80 5.41 -16.16
C SER A 35 34.37 4.23 -17.04
N GLY A 36 33.24 4.35 -17.75
CA GLY A 36 32.75 3.31 -18.66
C GLY A 36 31.60 2.45 -18.12
N PHE A 37 30.97 2.83 -17.00
CA PHE A 37 29.72 2.20 -16.57
C PHE A 37 28.58 2.56 -17.53
N ARG A 38 27.71 1.60 -17.81
CA ARG A 38 26.54 1.82 -18.67
C ARG A 38 25.31 2.08 -17.82
N ARG A 39 24.57 3.14 -18.16
CA ARG A 39 23.29 3.44 -17.53
C ARG A 39 22.22 2.50 -18.07
N GLY A 40 21.61 1.72 -17.20
CA GLY A 40 20.49 0.84 -17.47
C GLY A 40 19.13 1.48 -17.19
N ALA A 41 18.09 0.65 -17.19
CA ALA A 41 16.74 1.04 -16.81
C ALA A 41 16.69 1.52 -15.34
N ALA A 42 15.74 2.41 -15.03
CA ALA A 42 15.55 3.02 -13.70
C ALA A 42 16.78 3.80 -13.15
N GLY A 43 17.76 4.14 -13.99
CA GLY A 43 18.92 4.95 -13.60
C GLY A 43 20.03 4.19 -12.89
N VAL A 44 19.97 2.86 -12.86
CA VAL A 44 21.00 1.98 -12.31
C VAL A 44 22.19 1.93 -13.26
N TYR A 45 23.42 2.09 -12.78
CA TYR A 45 24.63 1.91 -13.59
C TYR A 45 25.17 0.50 -13.44
N ALA A 46 25.59 -0.13 -14.52
CA ALA A 46 26.12 -1.49 -14.49
C ALA A 46 27.39 -1.64 -15.32
N LEU A 47 28.25 -2.53 -14.86
CA LEU A 47 29.45 -3.01 -15.52
C LEU A 47 29.39 -4.54 -15.57
N ALA A 48 29.30 -5.08 -16.79
CA ALA A 48 29.27 -6.52 -17.01
C ALA A 48 30.57 -7.15 -16.49
N ALA A 49 30.45 -8.16 -15.63
CA ALA A 49 31.58 -8.83 -14.99
C ALA A 49 32.09 -10.03 -15.81
N GLU A 50 32.09 -9.93 -17.14
CA GLU A 50 32.49 -11.02 -18.05
C GLU A 50 34.02 -11.25 -18.03
N ASP A 51 34.80 -10.16 -17.95
CA ASP A 51 36.25 -10.19 -17.80
C ASP A 51 36.65 -9.54 -16.45
N PRO A 52 37.18 -10.33 -15.49
CA PRO A 52 37.64 -9.82 -14.20
C PRO A 52 38.75 -8.78 -14.29
N ASP A 53 39.64 -8.86 -15.28
CA ASP A 53 40.76 -7.94 -15.43
C ASP A 53 40.30 -6.60 -16.01
N ALA A 54 39.45 -6.64 -17.05
CA ALA A 54 38.78 -5.44 -17.55
C ALA A 54 37.91 -4.77 -16.46
N SER A 55 37.16 -5.57 -15.69
CA SER A 55 36.33 -5.05 -14.59
C SER A 55 37.17 -4.35 -13.52
N ARG A 56 38.33 -4.93 -13.16
CA ARG A 56 39.27 -4.31 -12.22
C ARG A 56 39.85 -3.01 -12.76
N ALA A 57 40.21 -2.96 -14.05
CA ALA A 57 40.70 -1.74 -14.70
C ALA A 57 39.64 -0.63 -14.70
N THR A 58 38.39 -0.95 -15.03
CA THR A 58 37.27 0.00 -15.01
C THR A 58 36.98 0.52 -13.60
N VAL A 59 36.99 -0.34 -12.57
CA VAL A 59 36.80 0.09 -11.18
C VAL A 59 37.98 0.96 -10.71
N ALA A 60 39.21 0.67 -11.13
CA ALA A 60 40.36 1.53 -10.85
C ALA A 60 40.22 2.91 -11.51
N GLU A 61 39.71 2.97 -12.75
CA GLU A 61 39.40 4.23 -13.42
C GLU A 61 38.28 4.99 -12.69
N LEU A 62 37.24 4.29 -12.24
CA LEU A 62 36.16 4.88 -11.45
C LEU A 62 36.69 5.58 -10.21
N ILE A 63 37.60 4.96 -9.46
CA ILE A 63 38.20 5.57 -8.26
C ILE A 63 38.92 6.88 -8.64
N ARG A 64 39.68 6.88 -9.75
CA ARG A 64 40.39 8.07 -10.23
C ARG A 64 39.43 9.19 -10.68
N CYS A 65 38.37 8.84 -11.40
CA CYS A 65 37.32 9.79 -11.79
C CYS A 65 36.57 10.32 -10.56
N ALA A 66 36.25 9.47 -9.59
CA ALA A 66 35.58 9.86 -8.36
C ALA A 66 36.43 10.86 -7.54
N GLU A 67 37.74 10.63 -7.42
CA GLU A 67 38.66 11.58 -6.78
C GLU A 67 38.66 12.95 -7.47
N ARG A 68 38.72 12.97 -8.82
CA ARG A 68 38.65 14.20 -9.62
C ARG A 68 37.36 14.98 -9.36
N HIS A 69 36.24 14.26 -9.27
CA HIS A 69 34.91 14.82 -9.05
C HIS A 69 34.52 14.92 -7.58
N ARG A 70 35.47 14.77 -6.63
CA ARG A 70 35.26 14.83 -5.18
C ARG A 70 34.12 13.93 -4.68
N THR A 71 33.94 12.79 -5.35
CA THR A 71 32.93 11.78 -5.06
C THR A 71 33.55 10.64 -4.25
N SER A 72 32.83 10.17 -3.24
CA SER A 72 33.24 9.00 -2.45
C SER A 72 32.74 7.71 -3.11
N VAL A 73 33.55 6.66 -3.11
CA VAL A 73 33.15 5.33 -3.58
C VAL A 73 33.15 4.37 -2.40
N SER A 74 32.07 3.64 -2.24
CA SER A 74 31.89 2.63 -1.19
C SER A 74 31.40 1.33 -1.80
N THR A 75 31.87 0.20 -1.28
CA THR A 75 31.38 -1.12 -1.68
C THR A 75 30.37 -1.61 -0.66
N SER A 76 29.23 -2.08 -1.13
CA SER A 76 28.27 -2.81 -0.34
C SER A 76 28.72 -4.27 -0.24
N SER A 77 28.73 -4.82 0.96
CA SER A 77 28.89 -6.26 1.18
C SER A 77 27.61 -7.04 0.83
N ARG A 78 26.52 -6.34 0.51
CA ARG A 78 25.21 -6.92 0.19
C ARG A 78 25.11 -7.20 -1.29
N ARG A 79 24.28 -8.21 -1.62
CA ARG A 79 23.80 -8.38 -3.00
C ARG A 79 22.92 -7.21 -3.38
N PHE A 80 22.96 -6.84 -4.65
CA PHE A 80 22.10 -5.80 -5.19
C PHE A 80 20.62 -6.11 -4.89
N ILE A 81 19.92 -5.14 -4.31
CA ILE A 81 18.54 -5.32 -3.81
C ILE A 81 17.58 -5.78 -4.90
N GLY A 82 17.80 -5.39 -6.16
CA GLY A 82 16.97 -5.80 -7.29
C GLY A 82 16.99 -7.32 -7.52
N ASP A 83 18.11 -7.98 -7.22
CA ASP A 83 18.20 -9.45 -7.33
C ASP A 83 17.46 -10.13 -6.16
N ALA A 84 17.59 -9.58 -4.95
CA ALA A 84 16.87 -10.07 -3.78
C ALA A 84 15.35 -9.94 -3.97
N ALA A 85 14.88 -8.78 -4.44
CA ALA A 85 13.47 -8.54 -4.73
C ALA A 85 12.94 -9.50 -5.80
N ARG A 86 13.68 -9.71 -6.89
CA ARG A 86 13.32 -10.66 -7.96
C ARG A 86 13.23 -12.10 -7.46
N ASP A 87 14.20 -12.53 -6.65
CA ASP A 87 14.23 -13.87 -6.08
C ASP A 87 13.07 -14.08 -5.08
N ILE A 88 12.71 -13.06 -4.29
CA ILE A 88 11.53 -13.09 -3.41
C ILE A 88 10.24 -13.13 -4.24
N ALA A 89 10.09 -12.24 -5.21
CA ALA A 89 8.88 -12.13 -6.05
C ALA A 89 8.52 -13.44 -6.75
N ARG A 90 9.52 -14.17 -7.25
CA ARG A 90 9.33 -15.51 -7.87
C ARG A 90 8.74 -16.56 -6.92
N LEU A 91 8.92 -16.38 -5.62
CA LEU A 91 8.48 -17.31 -4.57
C LEU A 91 7.19 -16.86 -3.88
N LEU A 92 6.74 -15.63 -4.13
CA LEU A 92 5.47 -15.12 -3.61
C LEU A 92 4.29 -15.72 -4.40
N PRO A 93 3.13 -15.89 -3.75
CA PRO A 93 1.92 -16.34 -4.44
C PRO A 93 1.41 -15.26 -5.40
N GLY A 94 1.02 -15.67 -6.61
CA GLY A 94 0.52 -14.77 -7.65
C GLY A 94 1.62 -14.28 -8.58
N GLN A 95 1.34 -13.18 -9.29
CA GLN A 95 2.32 -12.52 -10.17
C GLN A 95 2.75 -11.22 -9.51
N TRP A 96 4.06 -11.07 -9.35
CA TRP A 96 4.69 -9.91 -8.72
C TRP A 96 5.72 -9.32 -9.68
N GLU A 97 5.52 -8.05 -10.00
CA GLU A 97 6.48 -7.26 -10.75
C GLU A 97 7.44 -6.58 -9.78
N THR A 98 8.71 -6.45 -10.19
CA THR A 98 9.74 -5.84 -9.34
C THR A 98 10.38 -4.67 -10.05
N GLN A 99 10.50 -3.55 -9.36
CA GLN A 99 11.19 -2.38 -9.85
C GLN A 99 12.19 -1.89 -8.79
N VAL A 100 13.36 -1.41 -9.24
CA VAL A 100 14.31 -0.74 -8.36
C VAL A 100 14.07 0.76 -8.46
N GLU A 101 14.00 1.41 -7.32
CA GLU A 101 13.87 2.85 -7.20
C GLU A 101 15.17 3.43 -6.64
N ILE A 102 15.66 4.49 -7.27
CA ILE A 102 16.87 5.19 -6.84
C ILE A 102 16.47 6.57 -6.37
N TYR A 103 16.72 6.82 -5.10
CA TYR A 103 16.56 8.13 -4.49
C TYR A 103 17.93 8.78 -4.45
N SER A 104 18.44 9.29 -5.58
CA SER A 104 19.79 9.86 -5.64
C SER A 104 19.93 11.09 -4.74
N HIS A 105 18.90 11.96 -4.70
CA HIS A 105 18.85 13.13 -3.82
C HIS A 105 18.17 12.80 -2.47
N PRO A 106 18.57 13.39 -1.33
CA PRO A 106 17.89 13.15 -0.05
C PRO A 106 16.40 13.53 -0.05
N VAL A 107 16.04 14.67 -0.65
CA VAL A 107 14.64 15.14 -0.73
C VAL A 107 13.73 14.13 -1.44
N TRP A 108 14.22 13.39 -2.44
CA TRP A 108 13.41 12.37 -3.12
C TRP A 108 13.05 11.18 -2.23
N GLN A 109 13.82 10.95 -1.17
CA GLN A 109 13.46 9.95 -0.16
C GLN A 109 12.33 10.48 0.75
N GLU A 110 12.32 11.79 1.03
CA GLU A 110 11.25 12.42 1.84
C GLU A 110 9.90 12.34 1.13
N ASP A 111 9.90 12.39 -0.21
CA ASP A 111 8.71 12.22 -1.04
C ASP A 111 8.05 10.84 -0.88
N LEU A 112 8.74 9.83 -0.33
CA LEU A 112 8.17 8.50 -0.05
C LEU A 112 7.31 8.47 1.20
N VAL A 113 7.61 9.32 2.17
CA VAL A 113 7.02 9.26 3.51
C VAL A 113 5.49 9.32 3.47
N PRO A 114 4.84 10.23 2.72
CA PRO A 114 3.37 10.31 2.68
C PRO A 114 2.69 9.05 2.14
N TRP A 115 3.36 8.32 1.26
CA TRP A 115 2.82 7.12 0.61
C TRP A 115 3.04 5.84 1.42
N LEU A 116 4.02 5.87 2.33
CA LEU A 116 4.35 4.70 3.12
C LEU A 116 3.26 4.44 4.15
N TRP A 117 2.72 3.22 4.12
CA TRP A 117 1.72 2.75 5.05
C TRP A 117 2.35 1.76 6.01
N ASP A 118 3.00 2.34 7.03
CA ASP A 118 3.72 1.63 8.07
C ASP A 118 3.49 2.28 9.43
N SER A 119 3.36 1.45 10.47
CA SER A 119 3.20 1.88 11.86
C SER A 119 4.45 1.65 12.72
N ASP A 120 5.61 1.27 12.15
CA ASP A 120 6.75 0.80 12.93
C ASP A 120 8.15 1.21 12.41
N GLU A 121 9.01 0.25 12.07
CA GLU A 121 10.45 0.45 11.88
C GLU A 121 10.75 1.09 10.51
N LEU A 122 9.98 0.75 9.47
CA LEU A 122 10.25 1.22 8.12
C LEU A 122 10.03 2.73 7.98
N GLY A 123 8.93 3.26 8.49
CA GLY A 123 8.67 4.71 8.47
C GLY A 123 9.74 5.49 9.22
N ARG A 124 10.17 4.97 10.37
CA ARG A 124 11.29 5.54 11.14
C ARG A 124 12.61 5.45 10.40
N ALA A 125 12.89 4.33 9.72
CA ALA A 125 14.11 4.13 8.95
C ALA A 125 14.18 5.10 7.75
N VAL A 126 13.07 5.28 7.02
CA VAL A 126 12.97 6.22 5.89
C VAL A 126 13.13 7.67 6.35
N GLN A 127 12.80 8.02 7.59
CA GLN A 127 12.99 9.39 8.08
C GLN A 127 14.35 9.65 8.72
N SER A 128 14.91 8.66 9.40
CA SER A 128 16.10 8.84 10.24
C SER A 128 17.40 8.39 9.59
N ALA A 129 17.32 7.53 8.57
CA ALA A 129 18.49 6.98 7.89
C ALA A 129 18.47 7.27 6.40
N ARG A 130 19.65 7.34 5.78
CA ARG A 130 19.76 7.50 4.33
C ARG A 130 19.51 6.16 3.63
N ILE A 131 18.48 6.10 2.80
CA ILE A 131 18.11 4.97 1.95
C ILE A 131 18.24 5.44 0.50
N PRO A 132 19.41 5.25 -0.15
CA PRO A 132 19.65 5.78 -1.49
C PRO A 132 18.94 4.98 -2.59
N TYR A 133 18.42 3.81 -2.27
CA TYR A 133 17.69 2.96 -3.19
C TYR A 133 16.78 1.98 -2.44
N ALA A 134 15.72 1.54 -3.10
CA ALA A 134 14.80 0.52 -2.63
C ALA A 134 14.36 -0.37 -3.79
N ALA A 135 13.63 -1.43 -3.48
CA ALA A 135 12.93 -2.22 -4.49
C ALA A 135 11.44 -2.28 -4.15
N THR A 136 10.60 -2.08 -5.15
CA THR A 136 9.16 -2.26 -5.05
C THR A 136 8.76 -3.62 -5.61
N LEU A 137 7.78 -4.25 -4.95
CA LEU A 137 7.14 -5.48 -5.42
C LEU A 137 5.66 -5.19 -5.57
N THR A 138 5.15 -5.21 -6.80
CA THR A 138 3.75 -4.88 -7.11
C THR A 138 3.03 -6.11 -7.60
N ASN A 139 1.89 -6.46 -6.98
CA ASN A 139 1.05 -7.54 -7.46
C ASN A 139 -0.01 -7.05 -8.44
N THR A 140 -0.62 -7.98 -9.18
CA THR A 140 -1.71 -7.70 -10.12
C THR A 140 -2.99 -7.17 -9.47
N SER A 141 -3.10 -7.25 -8.14
CA SER A 141 -4.22 -6.72 -7.36
C SER A 141 -3.99 -5.28 -6.89
N GLY A 142 -2.86 -4.65 -7.27
CA GLY A 142 -2.51 -3.28 -6.88
C GLY A 142 -1.82 -3.14 -5.51
N THR A 143 -1.46 -4.25 -4.86
CA THR A 143 -0.65 -4.20 -3.63
C THR A 143 0.81 -3.92 -4.00
N THR A 144 1.34 -2.81 -3.49
CA THR A 144 2.74 -2.44 -3.67
C THR A 144 3.49 -2.53 -2.35
N LEU A 145 4.50 -3.38 -2.31
CA LEU A 145 5.40 -3.56 -1.16
C LEU A 145 6.69 -2.79 -1.40
N LEU A 146 7.26 -2.24 -0.33
CA LEU A 146 8.56 -1.58 -0.35
C LEU A 146 9.58 -2.42 0.42
N LEU A 147 10.62 -2.85 -0.27
CA LEU A 147 11.78 -3.55 0.29
C LEU A 147 12.95 -2.58 0.36
N VAL A 148 13.50 -2.39 1.56
CA VAL A 148 14.71 -1.58 1.78
C VAL A 148 15.75 -2.39 2.53
N GLU A 149 17.02 -2.03 2.36
CA GLU A 149 18.06 -2.59 3.23
C GLU A 149 17.92 -2.01 4.64
N ARG A 150 18.00 -2.86 5.67
CA ARG A 150 17.84 -2.41 7.05
C ARG A 150 19.06 -1.54 7.46
N PRO A 151 18.86 -0.28 7.90
CA PRO A 151 19.95 0.55 8.39
C PRO A 151 20.64 -0.10 9.60
N GLY A 152 21.96 -0.12 9.62
CA GLY A 152 22.74 -0.70 10.73
C GLY A 152 22.84 -2.23 10.77
N HIS A 153 22.13 -2.96 9.90
CA HIS A 153 22.09 -4.43 9.93
C HIS A 153 22.53 -5.04 8.59
N GLN A 154 23.72 -5.65 8.54
CA GLN A 154 24.41 -5.96 7.27
C GLN A 154 23.68 -6.90 6.30
N LEU A 155 22.72 -7.73 6.74
CA LEU A 155 22.11 -8.74 5.87
C LEU A 155 20.58 -8.73 5.85
N ASP A 156 19.96 -7.96 6.75
CA ASP A 156 18.51 -7.97 6.88
C ASP A 156 17.89 -6.90 5.97
N TYR A 157 16.68 -7.20 5.51
CA TYR A 157 15.83 -6.25 4.81
C TYR A 157 14.68 -5.82 5.69
N LEU A 158 14.16 -4.62 5.46
CA LEU A 158 12.86 -4.20 5.99
C LEU A 158 11.86 -4.23 4.86
N LEU A 159 10.66 -4.73 5.16
CA LEU A 159 9.53 -4.74 4.25
C LEU A 159 8.35 -4.03 4.89
N GLY A 160 7.72 -3.15 4.12
CA GLY A 160 6.41 -2.61 4.40
C GLY A 160 5.60 -2.47 3.12
N ALA A 161 4.55 -1.67 3.17
CA ALA A 161 3.67 -1.46 2.03
C ALA A 161 3.41 0.02 1.80
N PHE A 162 3.04 0.35 0.57
CA PHE A 162 2.40 1.62 0.28
C PHE A 162 0.90 1.54 0.61
N ALA A 163 0.30 2.69 0.88
CA ALA A 163 -1.14 2.79 1.02
C ALA A 163 -1.80 2.30 -0.29
N PRO A 164 -2.85 1.46 -0.22
CA PRO A 164 -3.66 1.15 -1.39
C PRO A 164 -4.15 2.43 -2.05
N GLU A 165 -4.21 2.48 -3.39
CA GLU A 165 -4.64 3.69 -4.13
C GLU A 165 -5.99 4.25 -3.68
N SER A 166 -6.88 3.39 -3.17
CA SER A 166 -8.18 3.81 -2.63
C SER A 166 -8.08 4.59 -1.32
N LEU A 167 -6.99 4.47 -0.57
CA LEU A 167 -6.81 5.11 0.74
C LEU A 167 -5.93 6.36 0.59
N GLU A 168 -6.47 7.53 0.92
CA GLU A 168 -5.70 8.77 0.98
C GLU A 168 -4.68 8.71 2.13
N GLU A 169 -3.42 9.03 1.83
CA GLU A 169 -2.25 9.20 2.72
C GLU A 169 -1.99 8.08 3.77
N GLY A 170 -0.83 7.42 3.66
CA GLY A 170 -0.49 6.26 4.50
C GLY A 170 0.23 6.59 5.80
N TYR A 171 0.87 7.76 5.91
CA TYR A 171 1.76 8.03 7.02
C TYR A 171 1.03 8.32 8.33
N GLY A 172 1.35 7.57 9.38
CA GLY A 172 0.75 7.75 10.71
C GLY A 172 -0.68 7.22 10.84
N ASP A 173 -1.17 6.48 9.85
CA ASP A 173 -2.45 5.79 9.94
C ASP A 173 -2.41 4.76 11.09
N PRO A 174 -3.27 4.86 12.11
CA PRO A 174 -3.30 3.91 13.22
C PRO A 174 -3.65 2.48 12.79
N HIS A 175 -4.20 2.31 11.59
CA HIS A 175 -4.51 1.01 11.00
C HIS A 175 -3.36 0.44 10.15
N ALA A 176 -2.28 1.19 9.93
CA ALA A 176 -1.17 0.75 9.10
C ALA A 176 -0.55 -0.56 9.62
N PRO A 177 -0.24 -1.52 8.73
CA PRO A 177 0.42 -2.75 9.14
C PRO A 177 1.84 -2.46 9.63
N THR A 178 2.31 -3.26 10.58
CA THR A 178 3.70 -3.18 11.05
C THR A 178 4.63 -3.77 10.00
N SER A 179 5.67 -3.03 9.61
CA SER A 179 6.78 -3.56 8.83
C SER A 179 7.42 -4.80 9.48
N ILE A 180 8.00 -5.66 8.64
CA ILE A 180 8.69 -6.86 9.11
C ILE A 180 10.15 -6.87 8.65
N VAL A 181 11.00 -7.43 9.50
CA VAL A 181 12.39 -7.72 9.16
C VAL A 181 12.44 -9.04 8.39
N LEU A 182 13.09 -9.02 7.23
CA LEU A 182 13.27 -10.19 6.37
C LEU A 182 14.72 -10.67 6.40
N PRO A 183 14.94 -11.99 6.51
CA PRO A 183 16.28 -12.55 6.37
C PRO A 183 16.78 -12.45 4.93
N PRO A 184 18.10 -12.57 4.69
CA PRO A 184 18.70 -12.54 3.35
C PRO A 184 18.35 -13.74 2.46
N PHE A 185 17.59 -14.71 2.97
CA PHE A 185 17.25 -15.96 2.29
C PHE A 185 15.88 -15.84 1.61
N PRO A 186 15.80 -15.80 0.26
CA PRO A 186 14.55 -15.51 -0.46
C PRO A 186 13.38 -16.42 -0.09
N GLY A 187 13.63 -17.72 0.13
CA GLY A 187 12.57 -18.67 0.53
C GLY A 187 12.01 -18.40 1.93
N GLN A 188 12.86 -18.04 2.90
CA GLN A 188 12.39 -17.67 4.24
C GLN A 188 11.70 -16.30 4.23
N ALA A 189 12.24 -15.35 3.45
CA ALA A 189 11.62 -14.05 3.27
C ALA A 189 10.23 -14.17 2.63
N ALA A 190 10.10 -14.87 1.50
CA ALA A 190 8.80 -15.08 0.83
C ALA A 190 7.79 -15.81 1.73
N LYS A 191 8.24 -16.79 2.52
CA LYS A 191 7.40 -17.44 3.53
C LYS A 191 6.93 -16.44 4.60
N ALA A 192 7.84 -15.60 5.11
CA ALA A 192 7.50 -14.59 6.11
C ALA A 192 6.45 -13.59 5.58
N ILE A 193 6.62 -13.16 4.33
CA ILE A 193 5.69 -12.27 3.65
C ILE A 193 4.31 -12.93 3.51
N THR A 194 4.28 -14.17 3.02
CA THR A 194 3.04 -14.88 2.71
C THR A 194 2.24 -15.26 3.95
N GLU A 195 2.93 -15.74 5.00
CA GLU A 195 2.28 -16.26 6.20
C GLU A 195 1.92 -15.17 7.22
N TRP A 196 2.66 -14.06 7.22
CA TRP A 196 2.53 -13.02 8.26
C TRP A 196 2.18 -11.65 7.69
N PHE A 197 2.97 -11.13 6.75
CA PHE A 197 2.80 -9.75 6.28
C PHE A 197 1.54 -9.56 5.45
N LEU A 198 1.32 -10.36 4.40
CA LEU A 198 0.14 -10.21 3.53
C LEU A 198 -1.18 -10.39 4.29
N PRO A 199 -1.33 -11.39 5.19
CA PRO A 199 -2.52 -11.47 6.04
C PRO A 199 -2.69 -10.27 6.97
N ALA A 200 -1.60 -9.70 7.50
CA ALA A 200 -1.66 -8.50 8.33
C ALA A 200 -2.06 -7.27 7.51
N TYR A 201 -1.50 -7.11 6.31
CA TYR A 201 -1.87 -6.09 5.35
C TYR A 201 -3.35 -6.17 4.98
N ASP A 202 -3.86 -7.35 4.63
CA ASP A 202 -5.29 -7.53 4.30
C ASP A 202 -6.20 -7.12 5.46
N ARG A 203 -5.83 -7.46 6.70
CA ARG A 203 -6.56 -7.03 7.90
C ARG A 203 -6.51 -5.52 8.10
N ALA A 204 -5.35 -4.90 7.90
CA ALA A 204 -5.19 -3.45 7.96
C ALA A 204 -6.09 -2.75 6.93
N VAL A 205 -6.13 -3.23 5.68
CA VAL A 205 -6.96 -2.66 4.60
C VAL A 205 -8.43 -2.77 4.96
N HIS A 206 -8.83 -3.94 5.46
CA HIS A 206 -10.20 -4.19 5.89
C HIS A 206 -10.61 -3.28 7.06
N ALA A 207 -9.75 -3.15 8.07
CA ALA A 207 -9.99 -2.30 9.22
C ALA A 207 -10.09 -0.82 8.83
N ARG A 208 -9.15 -0.33 8.01
CA ARG A 208 -9.13 1.07 7.57
C ARG A 208 -10.34 1.43 6.70
N ARG A 209 -10.74 0.55 5.77
CA ARG A 209 -11.98 0.72 4.98
C ARG A 209 -13.22 0.74 5.87
N THR A 210 -13.28 -0.14 6.87
CA THR A 210 -14.40 -0.18 7.82
C THR A 210 -14.48 1.10 8.64
N ALA A 211 -13.33 1.62 9.09
CA ALA A 211 -13.24 2.90 9.80
C ALA A 211 -13.67 4.07 8.90
N ALA A 212 -13.16 4.13 7.66
CA ALA A 212 -13.50 5.19 6.71
C ALA A 212 -15.02 5.25 6.41
N VAL A 213 -15.67 4.10 6.22
CA VAL A 213 -17.13 4.06 6.04
C VAL A 213 -17.86 4.46 7.33
N ALA A 214 -17.39 4.01 8.49
CA ALA A 214 -18.00 4.38 9.77
C ALA A 214 -17.93 5.90 10.02
N ASP A 215 -16.76 6.51 9.81
CA ASP A 215 -16.53 7.95 9.98
C ASP A 215 -17.37 8.77 9.00
N ALA A 216 -17.44 8.34 7.72
CA ALA A 216 -18.27 9.00 6.72
C ALA A 216 -19.76 8.95 7.10
N LEU A 217 -20.27 7.80 7.55
CA LEU A 217 -21.66 7.69 7.99
C LEU A 217 -21.95 8.52 9.24
N ASP A 218 -21.01 8.63 10.18
CA ASP A 218 -21.16 9.46 11.39
C ASP A 218 -21.21 10.96 11.05
N ARG A 219 -20.37 11.42 10.12
CA ARG A 219 -20.43 12.80 9.59
C ARG A 219 -21.75 13.09 8.90
N ILE A 220 -22.20 12.18 8.01
CA ILE A 220 -23.49 12.31 7.31
C ILE A 220 -24.64 12.40 8.32
N ARG A 221 -24.63 11.55 9.37
CA ARG A 221 -25.64 11.60 10.45
C ARG A 221 -25.63 12.94 11.17
N THR A 222 -24.45 13.39 11.60
CA THR A 222 -24.29 14.65 12.32
C THR A 222 -24.79 15.84 11.50
N GLU A 223 -24.40 15.92 10.22
CA GLU A 223 -24.88 16.97 9.32
C GLU A 223 -26.39 16.89 9.08
N HIS A 224 -26.93 15.68 8.91
CA HIS A 224 -28.36 15.46 8.72
C HIS A 224 -29.18 15.88 9.94
N ASP A 225 -28.72 15.58 11.15
CA ASP A 225 -29.39 15.96 12.40
C ASP A 225 -29.38 17.49 12.60
N VAL A 226 -28.26 18.16 12.28
CA VAL A 226 -28.17 19.62 12.28
C VAL A 226 -29.13 20.23 11.26
N TRP A 227 -29.16 19.74 10.03
CA TRP A 227 -30.07 20.22 8.99
C TRP A 227 -31.54 20.00 9.37
N THR A 228 -31.88 18.82 9.91
CA THR A 228 -33.23 18.50 10.36
C THR A 228 -33.69 19.43 11.48
N GLY A 229 -32.81 19.73 12.45
CA GLY A 229 -33.07 20.69 13.52
C GLY A 229 -33.28 22.12 13.00
N MET A 230 -32.49 22.54 12.01
CA MET A 230 -32.62 23.84 11.35
C MET A 230 -33.96 23.96 10.61
N VAL A 231 -34.34 22.94 9.83
CA VAL A 231 -35.63 22.89 9.11
C VAL A 231 -36.81 22.92 10.08
N ALA A 232 -36.76 22.14 11.16
CA ALA A 232 -37.83 22.06 12.14
C ALA A 232 -38.00 23.36 12.95
N SER A 233 -36.90 24.04 13.27
CA SER A 233 -36.92 25.27 14.06
C SER A 233 -37.11 26.54 13.22
N GLY A 234 -36.85 26.47 11.92
CA GLY A 234 -36.75 27.65 11.05
C GLY A 234 -35.63 28.61 11.45
N ARG A 235 -34.58 28.11 12.11
CA ARG A 235 -33.47 28.90 12.68
C ARG A 235 -32.13 28.23 12.46
N TYR A 236 -31.08 29.04 12.39
CA TYR A 236 -29.70 28.57 12.34
C TYR A 236 -29.28 28.02 13.71
N SER A 237 -28.13 27.36 13.76
CA SER A 237 -27.53 26.85 15.01
C SER A 237 -27.24 27.95 16.05
N ASP A 238 -27.15 29.21 15.64
CA ASP A 238 -26.98 30.38 16.51
C ASP A 238 -28.33 31.01 16.96
N ALA A 239 -29.45 30.33 16.67
CA ALA A 239 -30.83 30.77 16.91
C ALA A 239 -31.34 31.95 16.05
N SER A 240 -30.56 32.43 15.08
CA SER A 240 -31.00 33.45 14.13
C SER A 240 -32.11 32.91 13.20
N PRO A 241 -33.16 33.71 12.88
CA PRO A 241 -34.22 33.26 11.96
C PRO A 241 -33.69 32.95 10.55
N LEU A 242 -34.14 31.85 9.95
CA LEU A 242 -33.89 31.56 8.53
C LEU A 242 -34.99 32.17 7.65
N GLY A 243 -34.58 32.88 6.61
CA GLY A 243 -35.47 33.19 5.47
C GLY A 243 -35.64 31.98 4.55
N ILE A 244 -36.70 31.97 3.74
CA ILE A 244 -37.01 30.87 2.81
C ILE A 244 -35.90 30.67 1.78
N ASP A 245 -35.37 31.75 1.19
CA ASP A 245 -34.27 31.67 0.22
C ASP A 245 -32.98 31.15 0.86
N ALA A 246 -32.75 31.52 2.12
CA ALA A 246 -31.60 31.04 2.88
C ALA A 246 -31.73 29.55 3.22
N LEU A 247 -32.95 29.05 3.44
CA LEU A 247 -33.22 27.63 3.67
C LEU A 247 -32.96 26.81 2.40
N GLY A 248 -33.34 27.34 1.23
CA GLY A 248 -33.03 26.73 -0.06
C GLY A 248 -31.52 26.58 -0.28
N ALA A 249 -30.76 27.68 -0.11
CA ALA A 249 -29.31 27.66 -0.24
C ALA A 249 -28.62 26.73 0.78
N ALA A 250 -29.08 26.73 2.04
CA ALA A 250 -28.54 25.84 3.07
C ALA A 250 -28.82 24.36 2.76
N THR A 251 -29.97 24.05 2.17
CA THR A 251 -30.32 22.68 1.75
C THR A 251 -29.44 22.21 0.59
N GLU A 252 -29.17 23.07 -0.38
CA GLU A 252 -28.23 22.74 -1.47
C GLU A 252 -26.82 22.48 -0.96
N GLN A 253 -26.32 23.32 -0.05
CA GLN A 253 -25.01 23.15 0.57
C GLN A 253 -24.92 21.85 1.37
N PHE A 254 -25.96 21.53 2.14
CA PHE A 254 -26.08 20.28 2.88
C PHE A 254 -25.98 19.08 1.93
N LEU A 255 -26.79 19.03 0.87
CA LEU A 255 -26.79 17.92 -0.08
C LEU A 255 -25.45 17.78 -0.83
N ASP A 256 -24.80 18.90 -1.17
CA ASP A 256 -23.44 18.92 -1.74
C ASP A 256 -22.38 18.36 -0.77
N SER A 257 -22.49 18.68 0.52
CA SER A 257 -21.61 18.18 1.58
C SER A 257 -21.78 16.66 1.77
N ILE A 258 -23.03 16.22 1.95
CA ILE A 258 -23.37 14.81 2.11
C ILE A 258 -22.90 13.98 0.92
N TRP A 259 -23.08 14.46 -0.31
CA TRP A 259 -22.59 13.74 -1.49
C TRP A 259 -21.08 13.57 -1.46
N ARG A 260 -20.32 14.56 -0.97
CA ARG A 260 -18.86 14.47 -0.85
C ARG A 260 -18.46 13.38 0.14
N GLU A 261 -19.05 13.36 1.33
CA GLU A 261 -18.77 12.32 2.33
C GLU A 261 -19.27 10.93 1.85
N PHE A 262 -20.39 10.86 1.14
CA PHE A 262 -20.93 9.61 0.62
C PHE A 262 -20.04 8.96 -0.45
N ARG A 263 -19.18 9.72 -1.12
CA ARG A 263 -18.17 9.13 -2.04
C ARG A 263 -17.21 8.20 -1.31
N THR A 264 -16.83 8.51 -0.06
CA THR A 264 -16.02 7.59 0.76
C THR A 264 -16.74 6.27 1.00
N VAL A 265 -18.07 6.28 1.12
CA VAL A 265 -18.88 5.05 1.19
C VAL A 265 -18.82 4.29 -0.14
N LEU A 266 -18.99 4.97 -1.27
CA LEU A 266 -18.89 4.37 -2.62
C LEU A 266 -17.50 3.73 -2.85
N ASP A 267 -16.43 4.38 -2.41
CA ASP A 267 -15.05 3.93 -2.65
C ASP A 267 -14.65 2.72 -1.79
N HIS A 268 -15.33 2.45 -0.68
CA HIS A 268 -14.90 1.45 0.31
C HIS A 268 -15.92 0.35 0.60
N ALA A 269 -17.21 0.67 0.56
CA ALA A 269 -18.26 -0.27 0.90
C ALA A 269 -18.36 -1.50 -0.02
N PRO A 270 -18.17 -1.40 -1.35
CA PRO A 270 -18.27 -2.57 -2.24
C PRO A 270 -17.35 -3.73 -1.82
N ALA A 271 -16.07 -3.43 -1.58
CA ALA A 271 -15.10 -4.44 -1.17
C ALA A 271 -15.39 -5.05 0.22
N LEU A 272 -16.07 -4.31 1.10
CA LEU A 272 -16.51 -4.82 2.41
C LEU A 272 -17.76 -5.69 2.28
N LEU A 273 -18.73 -5.30 1.45
CA LEU A 273 -19.94 -6.08 1.16
C LEU A 273 -19.61 -7.44 0.55
N ASP A 274 -18.65 -7.47 -0.39
CA ASP A 274 -18.19 -8.72 -1.02
C ASP A 274 -17.63 -9.74 -0.03
N ARG A 275 -17.21 -9.29 1.16
CA ARG A 275 -16.69 -10.15 2.25
C ARG A 275 -17.75 -10.51 3.29
N CYS A 276 -18.85 -9.77 3.36
CA CYS A 276 -19.90 -10.03 4.34
C CYS A 276 -20.58 -11.38 4.05
N ARG A 277 -20.69 -12.23 5.08
CA ARG A 277 -21.35 -13.54 5.00
C ARG A 277 -22.34 -13.71 6.16
N PRO A 278 -23.52 -13.07 6.11
CA PRO A 278 -24.45 -13.05 7.24
C PRO A 278 -24.88 -14.43 7.74
N ALA A 279 -25.00 -15.41 6.83
CA ALA A 279 -25.33 -16.80 7.20
C ALA A 279 -24.25 -17.48 8.06
N ALA A 280 -23.02 -16.96 8.07
CA ALA A 280 -21.91 -17.46 8.86
C ALA A 280 -21.67 -16.62 10.14
N THR A 281 -22.49 -15.59 10.39
CA THR A 281 -22.39 -14.73 11.57
C THR A 281 -23.57 -14.93 12.52
N PRO A 282 -23.51 -14.40 13.76
CA PRO A 282 -24.62 -14.47 14.71
C PRO A 282 -25.90 -13.70 14.31
N TRP A 283 -25.85 -12.92 13.21
CA TRP A 283 -26.96 -12.06 12.76
C TRP A 283 -27.35 -12.34 11.30
N PRO A 284 -27.91 -13.53 11.01
CA PRO A 284 -28.34 -13.87 9.65
C PRO A 284 -29.45 -12.94 9.11
N GLU A 285 -30.23 -12.32 10.00
CA GLU A 285 -31.28 -11.34 9.67
C GLU A 285 -30.76 -10.10 8.91
N ASP A 286 -29.47 -9.76 9.04
CA ASP A 286 -28.86 -8.61 8.36
C ASP A 286 -28.82 -8.79 6.83
N THR A 287 -29.04 -10.01 6.31
CA THR A 287 -29.02 -10.31 4.87
C THR A 287 -29.89 -9.37 4.03
N GLY A 288 -31.11 -9.08 4.50
CA GLY A 288 -32.02 -8.17 3.78
C GLY A 288 -31.54 -6.71 3.80
N ALA A 289 -30.90 -6.28 4.88
CA ALA A 289 -30.32 -4.95 4.98
C ALA A 289 -29.12 -4.81 4.04
N LEU A 290 -28.23 -5.80 3.99
CA LEU A 290 -27.07 -5.79 3.08
C LEU A 290 -27.48 -5.78 1.61
N ALA A 291 -28.51 -6.53 1.22
CA ALA A 291 -29.02 -6.53 -0.15
C ALA A 291 -29.57 -5.15 -0.56
N ARG A 292 -30.29 -4.46 0.34
CA ARG A 292 -30.79 -3.10 0.09
C ARG A 292 -29.64 -2.10 -0.03
N LEU A 293 -28.62 -2.20 0.82
CA LEU A 293 -27.43 -1.35 0.76
C LEU A 293 -26.64 -1.55 -0.54
N ALA A 294 -26.48 -2.80 -0.99
CA ALA A 294 -25.83 -3.11 -2.26
C ALA A 294 -26.60 -2.53 -3.46
N GLY A 295 -27.94 -2.62 -3.46
CA GLY A 295 -28.78 -1.97 -4.47
C GLY A 295 -28.62 -0.45 -4.48
N ALA A 296 -28.69 0.19 -3.30
CA ALA A 296 -28.49 1.62 -3.14
C ALA A 296 -27.10 2.11 -3.62
N LEU A 297 -26.05 1.31 -3.40
CA LEU A 297 -24.72 1.61 -3.97
C LEU A 297 -24.75 1.56 -5.49
N GLY A 298 -25.34 0.52 -6.09
CA GLY A 298 -25.42 0.39 -7.55
C GLY A 298 -26.14 1.58 -8.22
N ASP A 299 -27.23 2.05 -7.60
CA ASP A 299 -27.96 3.23 -8.08
C ASP A 299 -27.10 4.50 -8.01
N ALA A 300 -26.39 4.71 -6.89
CA ALA A 300 -25.51 5.86 -6.70
C ALA A 300 -24.24 5.80 -7.58
N GLU A 301 -23.71 4.61 -7.82
CA GLU A 301 -22.58 4.36 -8.71
C GLU A 301 -22.92 4.72 -10.15
N THR A 302 -24.12 4.35 -10.61
CA THR A 302 -24.62 4.72 -11.94
C THR A 302 -24.65 6.25 -12.13
N VAL A 303 -25.01 7.00 -11.07
CA VAL A 303 -24.97 8.48 -11.11
C VAL A 303 -23.51 8.98 -11.17
N ARG A 304 -22.60 8.37 -10.42
CA ARG A 304 -21.17 8.71 -10.43
C ARG A 304 -20.53 8.48 -11.80
N GLU A 305 -20.76 7.33 -12.41
CA GLU A 305 -20.27 6.98 -13.74
C GLU A 305 -20.85 7.92 -14.81
N GLY A 306 -22.15 8.21 -14.74
CA GLY A 306 -22.80 9.16 -15.64
C GLY A 306 -22.12 10.54 -15.63
N LEU A 307 -21.79 11.05 -14.45
CA LEU A 307 -21.05 12.31 -14.28
C LEU A 307 -19.62 12.23 -14.85
N ALA A 308 -18.91 11.12 -14.60
CA ALA A 308 -17.55 10.91 -15.11
C ALA A 308 -17.50 10.84 -16.65
N CYS A 309 -18.53 10.27 -17.28
CA CYS A 309 -18.70 10.23 -18.74
C CYS A 309 -19.20 11.55 -19.34
N GLY A 310 -19.32 12.62 -18.55
CA GLY A 310 -19.74 13.94 -19.02
C GLY A 310 -21.24 14.09 -19.24
N THR A 311 -22.07 13.22 -18.63
CA THR A 311 -23.52 13.40 -18.64
C THR A 311 -23.85 14.71 -17.90
N PRO A 312 -24.50 15.68 -18.54
CA PRO A 312 -24.85 16.92 -17.89
C PRO A 312 -25.96 16.64 -16.87
N LEU A 313 -25.61 16.64 -15.60
CA LEU A 313 -26.56 16.65 -14.50
C LEU A 313 -26.34 17.93 -13.70
N SER A 314 -27.42 18.68 -13.49
CA SER A 314 -27.37 19.79 -12.55
C SER A 314 -27.18 19.26 -11.12
N ARG A 315 -26.63 20.09 -10.21
CA ARG A 315 -26.47 19.69 -8.80
C ARG A 315 -27.79 19.25 -8.15
N PRO A 316 -28.93 19.94 -8.36
CA PRO A 316 -30.23 19.50 -7.82
C PRO A 316 -30.67 18.13 -8.34
N GLU A 317 -30.49 17.85 -9.63
CA GLU A 317 -30.84 16.55 -10.22
C GLU A 317 -29.97 15.42 -9.68
N ARG A 318 -28.66 15.65 -9.54
CA ARG A 318 -27.74 14.69 -8.91
C ARG A 318 -28.22 14.38 -7.49
N ASN A 319 -28.46 15.41 -6.68
CA ASN A 319 -28.84 15.25 -5.28
C ASN A 319 -30.18 14.51 -5.15
N THR A 320 -31.15 14.81 -6.02
CA THR A 320 -32.44 14.10 -6.05
C THR A 320 -32.28 12.60 -6.34
N ARG A 321 -31.31 12.23 -7.20
CA ARG A 321 -31.06 10.83 -7.56
C ARG A 321 -30.22 10.08 -6.52
N THR A 322 -29.32 10.75 -5.82
CA THR A 322 -28.41 10.11 -4.85
C THR A 322 -28.97 10.08 -3.43
N TRP A 323 -29.87 11.00 -3.08
CA TRP A 323 -30.45 11.10 -1.74
C TRP A 323 -31.12 9.80 -1.23
N PRO A 324 -31.92 9.07 -2.03
CA PRO A 324 -32.51 7.80 -1.56
C PRO A 324 -31.47 6.75 -1.17
N ALA A 325 -30.31 6.75 -1.85
CA ALA A 325 -29.21 5.86 -1.50
C ALA A 325 -28.60 6.25 -0.15
N VAL A 326 -28.38 7.55 0.08
CA VAL A 326 -27.89 8.06 1.36
C VAL A 326 -28.84 7.69 2.50
N GLU A 327 -30.15 7.91 2.34
CA GLU A 327 -31.15 7.56 3.35
C GLU A 327 -31.13 6.07 3.69
N THR A 328 -31.00 5.21 2.66
CA THR A 328 -30.90 3.76 2.84
C THR A 328 -29.65 3.40 3.67
N TRP A 329 -28.52 4.05 3.39
CA TRP A 329 -27.26 3.87 4.12
C TRP A 329 -27.31 4.39 5.56
N LEU A 330 -28.01 5.50 5.80
CA LEU A 330 -28.25 6.01 7.15
C LEU A 330 -29.08 5.02 7.98
N ALA A 331 -30.14 4.46 7.39
CA ALA A 331 -31.07 3.53 8.03
C ALA A 331 -30.47 2.14 8.30
N HIS A 332 -29.56 1.67 7.44
CA HIS A 332 -29.04 0.30 7.49
C HIS A 332 -27.52 0.20 7.69
N GLY A 333 -26.82 1.32 7.90
CA GLY A 333 -25.37 1.36 8.07
C GLY A 333 -24.85 0.59 9.28
N GLU A 334 -25.59 0.53 10.39
CA GLU A 334 -25.14 -0.20 11.59
C GLU A 334 -25.13 -1.73 11.41
N PRO A 335 -26.18 -2.38 10.88
CA PRO A 335 -26.12 -3.76 10.40
C PRO A 335 -24.90 -4.04 9.51
N PHE A 336 -24.63 -3.14 8.57
CA PHE A 336 -23.46 -3.28 7.69
C PHE A 336 -22.14 -3.22 8.45
N LEU A 337 -21.90 -2.21 9.29
CA LEU A 337 -20.65 -2.07 10.02
C LEU A 337 -20.40 -3.27 10.95
N ARG A 338 -21.45 -3.81 11.56
CA ARG A 338 -21.36 -5.02 12.37
C ARG A 338 -20.95 -6.24 11.54
N GLN A 339 -21.57 -6.46 10.38
CA GLN A 339 -21.20 -7.56 9.48
C GLN A 339 -19.79 -7.38 8.90
N ALA A 340 -19.42 -6.15 8.53
CA ALA A 340 -18.09 -5.83 8.04
C ALA A 340 -17.02 -6.13 9.10
N ARG A 341 -17.23 -5.74 10.36
CA ARG A 341 -16.32 -6.07 11.48
C ARG A 341 -16.21 -7.58 11.67
N ALA A 342 -17.32 -8.32 11.62
CA ALA A 342 -17.33 -9.78 11.73
C ALA A 342 -16.60 -10.48 10.57
N ALA A 343 -16.59 -9.88 9.38
CA ALA A 343 -15.95 -10.38 8.17
C ALA A 343 -14.43 -10.09 8.08
N THR A 344 -13.79 -9.75 9.20
CA THR A 344 -12.34 -9.47 9.22
C THR A 344 -11.56 -10.65 8.62
N PRO A 345 -10.58 -10.40 7.73
CA PRO A 345 -9.79 -11.45 7.10
C PRO A 345 -9.09 -12.29 8.16
N HIS A 346 -9.48 -13.56 8.27
CA HIS A 346 -8.82 -14.50 9.17
C HIS A 346 -7.51 -14.96 8.53
N GLN A 347 -6.47 -15.13 9.36
CA GLN A 347 -5.30 -15.89 8.94
C GLN A 347 -5.81 -17.30 8.60
N ARG A 348 -5.79 -17.69 7.32
CA ARG A 348 -5.97 -19.11 6.99
C ARG A 348 -4.88 -19.82 7.78
N PRO A 349 -5.21 -20.75 8.70
CA PRO A 349 -4.21 -21.71 9.13
C PRO A 349 -3.71 -22.33 7.84
N ALA A 350 -2.38 -22.34 7.63
CA ALA A 350 -1.80 -23.14 6.55
C ALA A 350 -2.48 -24.50 6.63
N LEU A 351 -3.26 -24.84 5.59
CA LEU A 351 -3.88 -26.16 5.47
C LEU A 351 -2.78 -27.14 5.82
N GLY A 352 -2.97 -27.87 6.92
CA GLY A 352 -1.96 -28.77 7.44
C GLY A 352 -1.46 -29.59 6.27
N VAL A 353 -0.16 -29.49 5.98
CA VAL A 353 0.52 -30.42 5.10
C VAL A 353 0.03 -31.79 5.54
N SER A 354 -0.72 -32.46 4.66
CA SER A 354 -1.18 -33.82 4.89
C SER A 354 0.04 -34.58 5.39
N ALA A 355 -0.01 -35.03 6.65
CA ALA A 355 1.06 -35.80 7.24
C ALA A 355 1.44 -36.89 6.23
N PRO A 356 2.74 -37.12 5.96
CA PRO A 356 3.12 -38.22 5.10
C PRO A 356 2.49 -39.50 5.66
N PRO A 357 1.97 -40.40 4.81
CA PRO A 357 1.31 -41.60 5.27
C PRO A 357 2.24 -42.33 6.24
N ARG A 358 1.72 -42.57 7.44
CA ARG A 358 2.41 -43.23 8.54
C ARG A 358 2.98 -44.53 8.00
N ALA A 359 4.31 -44.66 7.99
CA ALA A 359 4.96 -45.90 7.60
C ALA A 359 4.39 -47.05 8.44
N LEU A 360 3.91 -48.08 7.76
CA LEU A 360 3.46 -49.32 8.40
C LEU A 360 4.59 -49.87 9.28
N PRO A 361 4.29 -50.37 10.49
CA PRO A 361 5.32 -50.94 11.35
C PRO A 361 5.99 -52.13 10.64
N PRO A 362 7.31 -52.34 10.83
CA PRO A 362 8.01 -53.47 10.23
C PRO A 362 7.37 -54.78 10.69
N GLY A 363 6.95 -55.59 9.73
CA GLY A 363 6.40 -56.92 9.97
C GLY A 363 7.40 -57.77 10.77
N ARG A 364 6.91 -58.40 11.84
CA ARG A 364 7.68 -59.34 12.64
C ARG A 364 8.30 -60.42 11.75
N PRO A 365 9.59 -60.76 11.91
CA PRO A 365 10.18 -61.87 11.18
C PRO A 365 9.51 -63.18 11.60
N ALA A 366 9.16 -64.00 10.61
CA ALA A 366 8.60 -65.33 10.83
C ALA A 366 9.62 -66.24 11.53
N PRO A 367 9.16 -67.15 12.41
CA PRO A 367 10.05 -68.07 13.12
C PRO A 367 10.65 -69.07 12.12
N ARG A 368 11.99 -69.17 12.13
CA ARG A 368 12.74 -70.20 11.41
C ARG A 368 12.37 -71.57 11.99
N ARG A 369 12.02 -72.52 11.11
CA ARG A 369 12.07 -73.96 11.38
C ARG A 369 13.35 -74.52 10.79
#